data_AF-A0A8T6WKI7-F1
#
_entry.id   AF-A0A8T6WKI7-F1
#
_cell.length_a   1.000
_cell.length_b   1.000
_cell.length_c   1.000
_cell.angle_alpha   90.00
_cell.angle_beta   90.00
_cell.angle_gamma   90.00
#
_symmetry.space_group_name_H-M   'P 1'
#
loop_
_entity.id
_entity.type
_entity.pdbx_description
1 polymer ?
#
loop_
_entity_poly.entity_id
_entity_poly.type
_entity_poly.pdbx_seq_one_letter_code
_entity_poly.pdbx_strand_id
1 'polypeptide(L)' 'FDILGDVKDLSILDLACGQGYLSRILARKGAKVVGVDLSVKMLEIAQDSEASEPLGVKYIQCNSGDMSEVVDSSM' A
#
# COMPACT_ATOMS: atom_id res chain seq x y z
N PHE A 1 -6.63 -13.59 -8.70
CA PHE A 1 -7.19 -12.47 -7.92
C PHE A 1 -8.60 -12.73 -7.42
N ASP A 2 -9.26 -13.83 -7.80
CA ASP A 2 -10.67 -14.10 -7.47
C ASP A 2 -10.93 -14.41 -5.98
N ILE A 3 -9.88 -14.55 -5.17
CA ILE A 3 -10.00 -14.80 -3.72
C ILE A 3 -10.45 -13.53 -2.96
N LEU A 4 -10.07 -12.34 -3.43
CA LEU A 4 -10.34 -11.08 -2.70
C LEU A 4 -11.74 -10.49 -2.98
N GLY A 5 -12.46 -11.00 -3.98
CA GLY A 5 -13.77 -10.45 -4.35
C GLY A 5 -13.71 -9.00 -4.84
N ASP A 6 -14.82 -8.27 -4.65
CA ASP A 6 -14.87 -6.83 -4.86
C ASP A 6 -14.22 -6.10 -3.68
N VAL A 7 -13.29 -5.21 -3.99
CA VAL A 7 -12.50 -4.46 -3.00
C VAL A 7 -12.76 -2.96 -3.07
N LYS A 8 -13.70 -2.54 -3.91
CA LYS A 8 -14.03 -1.14 -4.09
C LYS A 8 -14.44 -0.51 -2.76
N ASP A 9 -13.92 0.70 -2.49
CA ASP A 9 -14.16 1.49 -1.29
C ASP A 9 -13.68 0.87 0.03
N LEU A 10 -13.03 -0.30 0.01
CA LEU A 10 -12.43 -0.91 1.18
C LEU A 10 -11.07 -0.27 1.52
N SER A 11 -10.77 -0.18 2.82
CA SER A 11 -9.44 0.15 3.32
C SER A 11 -8.59 -1.12 3.43
N ILE A 12 -7.46 -1.16 2.74
CA ILE A 12 -6.57 -2.33 2.69
C ILE A 12 -5.16 -1.96 3.16
N LEU A 13 -4.60 -2.80 4.02
CA LEU A 13 -3.20 -2.81 4.37
C LEU A 13 -2.48 -3.91 3.57
N ASP A 14 -1.52 -3.53 2.74
CA ASP A 14 -0.66 -4.43 1.98
C ASP A 14 0.67 -4.60 2.72
N LEU A 15 0.79 -5.68 3.50
CA LEU A 15 1.95 -5.99 4.33
C LEU A 15 3.07 -6.60 3.49
N ALA A 16 4.29 -6.08 3.64
CA ALA A 16 5.44 -6.39 2.78
C ALA A 16 5.14 -6.11 1.30
N CYS A 17 4.66 -4.89 1.03
CA CYS A 17 4.18 -4.48 -0.29
C CYS A 17 5.27 -4.44 -1.37
N GLY A 18 6.55 -4.51 -0.97
CA GLY A 18 7.69 -4.35 -1.86
C GLY A 18 7.57 -3.06 -2.68
N GLN A 19 7.72 -3.19 -3.99
CA GLN A 19 7.62 -2.08 -4.94
C GLN A 19 6.16 -1.65 -5.24
N GLY A 20 5.17 -2.11 -4.47
CA GLY A 20 3.77 -1.69 -4.55
C GLY A 20 2.94 -2.28 -5.69
N TYR A 21 3.37 -3.39 -6.30
CA TYR A 21 2.67 -3.98 -7.45
C TYR A 21 1.22 -4.35 -7.12
N LEU A 22 1.01 -5.06 -6.01
CA LEU A 22 -0.32 -5.45 -5.55
C LEU A 22 -1.12 -4.22 -5.11
N SER A 23 -0.49 -3.32 -4.36
CA SER A 23 -1.11 -2.10 -3.86
C SER A 23 -1.74 -1.27 -4.99
N ARG A 24 -1.03 -1.09 -6.10
CA ARG A 24 -1.54 -0.37 -7.28
C ARG A 24 -2.68 -1.10 -8.00
N ILE A 25 -2.66 -2.44 -8.04
CA ILE A 25 -3.78 -3.23 -8.59
C ILE A 25 -5.03 -3.02 -7.75
N LEU A 26 -4.92 -3.05 -6.43
CA LEU A 26 -6.03 -2.86 -5.51
C LEU A 26 -6.57 -1.42 -5.57
N ALA A 27 -5.69 -0.43 -5.64
CA ALA A 27 -6.07 0.97 -5.80
C ALA A 27 -6.83 1.22 -7.11
N ARG A 28 -6.37 0.64 -8.23
CA ARG A 28 -7.09 0.70 -9.51
C ARG A 28 -8.47 0.02 -9.48
N LYS A 29 -8.69 -0.91 -8.56
CA LYS A 29 -10.00 -1.51 -8.28
C LYS A 29 -10.89 -0.65 -7.36
N GLY A 30 -10.41 0.51 -6.93
CA GLY A 30 -11.13 1.46 -6.09
C GLY A 30 -10.93 1.25 -4.59
N ALA A 31 -9.98 0.42 -4.16
CA ALA A 31 -9.62 0.31 -2.75
C ALA A 31 -8.77 1.51 -2.29
N LYS A 32 -8.85 1.85 -1.01
CA LYS A 32 -7.93 2.78 -0.34
C LYS A 32 -6.79 1.96 0.26
N VAL A 33 -5.57 2.12 -0.25
CA VAL A 33 -4.47 1.22 0.06
C VAL A 33 -3.34 1.92 0.81
N VAL A 34 -2.89 1.30 1.89
CA VAL A 34 -1.62 1.59 2.56
C VAL A 34 -0.69 0.40 2.34
N GLY A 35 0.44 0.60 1.68
CA GLY A 35 1.50 -0.39 1.53
C GLY A 35 2.59 -0.19 2.56
N VAL A 36 3.02 -1.26 3.21
CA VAL A 36 4.14 -1.21 4.16
C VAL A 36 5.24 -2.19 3.78
N ASP A 37 6.48 -1.76 3.87
CA ASP A 37 7.64 -2.62 3.68
C ASP A 37 8.80 -2.17 4.58
N LEU A 38 9.72 -3.07 4.90
CA LEU A 38 10.91 -2.73 5.66
C LEU A 38 12.00 -2.11 4.77
N SER A 39 12.00 -2.46 3.48
CA SER A 39 13.02 -2.09 2.52
C SER A 39 12.80 -0.68 1.96
N VAL A 40 13.64 0.26 2.39
CA VAL A 40 13.68 1.64 1.87
C VAL A 40 13.73 1.64 0.34
N LYS A 41 14.62 0.84 -0.25
CA LYS A 41 14.81 0.77 -1.70
C LYS A 41 13.54 0.33 -2.45
N MET A 42 12.74 -0.55 -1.86
CA MET A 42 11.48 -0.99 -2.48
C MET A 42 10.42 0.11 -2.39
N LEU A 43 10.36 0.82 -1.27
CA LEU A 43 9.45 1.93 -1.07
C LEU A 43 9.78 3.12 -1.95
N GLU A 44 11.07 3.41 -2.20
CA GLU A 44 11.49 4.41 -3.18
C GLU A 44 10.89 4.12 -4.56
N ILE A 45 11.01 2.87 -5.05
CA ILE A 45 10.42 2.46 -6.34
C ILE A 45 8.89 2.58 -6.32
N ALA A 46 8.25 2.24 -5.20
CA ALA A 46 6.81 2.34 -5.04
C ALA A 46 6.31 3.80 -5.06
N GLN A 47 7.04 4.68 -4.38
CA GLN A 47 6.77 6.12 -4.33
C GLN A 47 7.05 6.80 -5.67
N ASP A 48 8.12 6.44 -6.37
CA ASP A 48 8.40 6.92 -7.73
C ASP A 48 7.28 6.51 -8.70
N SER A 49 6.80 5.26 -8.58
CA SER A 49 5.66 4.78 -9.37
C SER A 49 4.41 5.60 -9.10
N GLU A 50 4.08 5.86 -7.82
CA GLU A 50 2.94 6.69 -7.40
C GLU A 50 3.08 8.15 -7.85
N ALA A 51 4.28 8.72 -7.82
CA ALA A 51 4.54 10.07 -8.32
C ALA A 51 4.33 10.15 -9.84
N SER A 52 4.67 9.08 -10.58
CA SER A 52 4.49 9.02 -12.04
C SER A 52 3.05 8.73 -12.48
N GLU A 53 2.31 7.90 -11.71
CA GLU A 53 0.92 7.52 -11.94
C GLU A 53 0.20 7.56 -10.59
N PRO A 54 -0.36 8.72 -10.20
CA PRO A 54 -1.02 8.86 -8.91
C PRO A 54 -2.29 8.02 -8.83
N LEU A 55 -2.29 7.05 -7.92
CA LEU A 55 -3.42 6.17 -7.63
C LEU A 55 -3.96 6.36 -6.19
N GLY A 56 -3.30 7.22 -5.40
CA GLY A 56 -3.64 7.50 -4.01
C GLY A 56 -3.11 6.47 -3.01
N VAL A 57 -2.13 5.64 -3.40
CA VAL A 57 -1.52 4.66 -2.48
C VAL A 57 -0.55 5.36 -1.54
N LYS A 58 -0.69 5.12 -0.24
CA LYS A 58 0.29 5.57 0.76
C LYS A 58 1.30 4.46 1.01
N TYR A 59 2.59 4.79 1.01
CA TYR A 59 3.67 3.84 1.31
C TYR A 59 4.40 4.27 2.58
N ILE A 60 4.49 3.37 3.56
CA ILE A 60 5.10 3.63 4.87
C ILE A 60 6.22 2.62 5.11
N GLN A 61 7.38 3.11 5.52
CA GLN A 61 8.44 2.23 6.01
C GLN A 61 8.10 1.79 7.42
N CYS A 62 7.93 0.49 7.63
CA CYS A 62 7.54 -0.02 8.93
C CYS A 62 8.15 -1.41 9.14
N ASN A 63 8.59 -1.67 10.37
CA ASN A 63 8.91 -3.03 10.79
C ASN A 63 7.61 -3.73 11.16
N SER A 64 7.34 -4.91 10.61
CA SER A 64 6.11 -5.67 10.89
C SER A 64 5.94 -6.10 12.36
N GLY A 65 6.97 -5.95 13.20
CA GLY A 65 6.89 -6.11 14.65
C GLY A 65 6.36 -4.89 15.42
N ASP A 66 6.23 -3.72 14.77
CA ASP A 66 5.77 -2.47 15.37
C ASP A 66 4.84 -1.70 14.41
N MET A 67 3.53 -1.93 14.52
CA MET A 67 2.50 -1.31 13.67
C MET A 67 2.00 0.05 14.17
N SER A 68 2.65 0.66 15.16
CA SER A 68 2.18 1.93 15.77
C SER A 68 1.99 3.05 14.73
N GLU A 69 2.85 3.14 13.71
CA GLU A 69 2.79 4.15 12.66
C GLU A 69 1.64 3.97 11.64
N VAL A 70 1.16 2.73 11.45
CA VAL A 70 0.10 2.42 10.49
C VAL A 70 -1.28 2.75 11.07
N VAL A 71 -1.46 2.55 12.38
CA VAL A 71 -2.74 2.71 13.07
C VAL A 71 -3.14 4.18 13.21
N ASP A 72 -2.19 5.10 13.32
CA ASP A 72 -2.47 6.54 13.52
C ASP A 72 -2.85 7.28 12.22
N SER A 73 -2.53 6.70 11.06
CA SER A 73 -2.83 7.30 9.75
C SER A 73 -4.28 7.11 9.27
N SER A 74 -5.15 6.60 10.14
CA SER A 74 -6.58 6.30 9.89
C SER A 74 -7.55 7.43 10.29
N MET A 75 -7.06 8.61 10.69
CA MET A 75 -7.91 9.79 10.95
C MET A 75 -8.14 10.66 9.72
#